data_AF-A0A7C9TK68-F1
#
_entry.id   AF-A0A7C9TK68-F1
#
_cell.length_a   1.000
_cell.length_b   1.000
_cell.length_c   1.000
_cell.angle_alpha   90.00
_cell.angle_beta   90.00
_cell.angle_gamma   90.00
#
_symmetry.space_group_name_H-M   'P 1'
#
loop_
_entity.id
_entity.type
_entity.pdbx_description
1 polymer ?
#
loop_
_entity_poly.entity_id
_entity_poly.type
_entity_poly.pdbx_seq_one_letter_code
_entity_poly.pdbx_strand_id
1 'polypeptide(L)'
;MTRFELHWGEVPAAQWPGPLVPGATGLALWPAPVNPDACFEAAGFTDFGAADPAWESEAEAWLDRLLALLAQDGPPALQGPAPLMQPAERSWWRQAWRALATGWLRRAPESVLVADPVSVLPLSTQLWECLHWDGLPPCEVAFGRAGTRLQARDGHLLAWVALAPDSTWTPEALVQAAAGEAPLHQTPLQWTALWGAAPAA
;
A
#
# COMPACT_ATOMS: atom_id res chain seq x y z
N MET A 1 15.10 13.72 13.54
CA MET A 1 13.84 12.97 13.57
C MET A 1 12.94 13.69 12.62
N THR A 2 12.61 13.02 11.52
CA THR A 2 11.68 13.51 10.52
C THR A 2 10.28 13.50 11.13
N ARG A 3 9.51 14.56 10.94
CA ARG A 3 8.14 14.64 11.47
C ARG A 3 7.22 13.90 10.51
N PHE A 4 6.34 13.05 11.05
CA PHE A 4 5.29 12.42 10.27
C PHE A 4 4.09 13.38 10.16
N GLU A 5 3.73 13.75 8.94
CA GLU A 5 2.56 14.57 8.62
C GLU A 5 1.76 13.85 7.52
N LEU A 6 0.43 13.88 7.59
CA LEU A 6 -0.42 13.26 6.59
C LEU A 6 -0.98 14.33 5.64
N HIS A 7 -0.79 14.11 4.36
CA HIS A 7 -1.38 14.93 3.31
C HIS A 7 -2.44 14.15 2.55
N TRP A 8 -3.41 14.87 1.99
CA TRP A 8 -4.43 14.27 1.12
C TRP A 8 -4.95 15.26 0.08
N GLY A 9 -5.56 14.73 -0.98
CA GLY A 9 -6.26 15.52 -1.98
C GLY A 9 -7.32 14.70 -2.72
N GLU A 10 -8.36 15.37 -3.18
CA GLU A 10 -9.35 14.78 -4.08
C GLU A 10 -8.77 14.63 -5.49
N VAL A 11 -8.97 13.46 -6.07
CA VAL A 11 -8.48 13.09 -7.40
C VAL A 11 -9.67 13.11 -8.35
N PRO A 12 -9.67 13.99 -9.37
CA PRO A 12 -10.78 14.01 -10.32
C PRO A 12 -10.83 12.71 -11.11
N ALA A 13 -12.04 12.28 -11.46
CA ALA A 13 -12.27 10.95 -12.02
C ALA A 13 -11.47 10.66 -13.31
N ALA A 14 -11.18 11.69 -14.11
CA ALA A 14 -10.38 11.56 -15.32
C ALA A 14 -8.89 11.25 -15.04
N GLN A 15 -8.39 11.60 -13.85
CA GLN A 15 -7.02 11.37 -13.41
C GLN A 15 -6.92 10.20 -12.41
N TRP A 16 -8.04 9.52 -12.12
CA TRP A 16 -8.02 8.37 -11.23
C TRP A 16 -7.25 7.20 -11.87
N PRO A 17 -6.38 6.50 -11.12
CA PRO A 17 -5.75 5.27 -11.60
C PRO A 17 -6.78 4.13 -11.71
N GLY A 18 -7.46 4.04 -12.86
CA GLY A 18 -8.38 2.97 -13.19
C GLY A 18 -9.87 3.38 -13.17
N PRO A 19 -10.79 2.42 -13.34
CA PRO A 19 -12.22 2.73 -13.48
C PRO A 19 -12.85 3.04 -12.12
N LEU A 20 -13.38 4.24 -11.89
CA LEU A 20 -14.22 4.54 -10.73
C LEU A 20 -15.65 4.08 -10.96
N VAL A 21 -16.31 3.58 -9.91
CA VAL A 21 -17.77 3.35 -9.97
C VAL A 21 -18.50 4.69 -10.06
N PRO A 22 -19.63 4.77 -10.78
CA PRO A 22 -20.37 6.04 -10.90
C PRO A 22 -20.74 6.62 -9.52
N GLY A 23 -20.42 7.90 -9.31
CA GLY A 23 -20.67 8.61 -8.06
C GLY A 23 -19.64 8.36 -6.95
N ALA A 24 -18.62 7.52 -7.17
CA ALA A 24 -17.54 7.38 -6.21
C ALA A 24 -16.64 8.62 -6.17
N THR A 25 -16.08 8.87 -5.00
CA THR A 25 -15.08 9.92 -4.78
C THR A 25 -13.68 9.30 -4.73
N GLY A 26 -12.76 9.84 -5.53
CA GLY A 26 -11.36 9.44 -5.52
C GLY A 26 -10.53 10.35 -4.62
N LEU A 27 -9.68 9.75 -3.78
CA LEU A 27 -8.75 10.42 -2.88
C LEU A 27 -7.33 9.86 -3.08
N ALA A 28 -6.32 10.71 -2.94
CA ALA A 28 -4.96 10.26 -2.70
C ALA A 28 -4.51 10.75 -1.32
N LEU A 29 -3.86 9.88 -0.56
CA LEU A 29 -3.31 10.16 0.76
C LEU A 29 -1.83 9.78 0.76
N TRP A 30 -0.98 10.61 1.35
CA TRP A 30 0.44 10.32 1.45
C TRP A 30 1.04 10.91 2.72
N PRO A 31 1.91 10.16 3.42
CA PRO A 31 2.72 10.72 4.48
C PRO A 31 3.84 11.60 3.87
N ALA A 32 4.14 12.70 4.56
CA ALA A 32 5.27 13.56 4.28
C ALA A 32 6.38 13.37 5.33
N PRO A 33 7.66 13.50 4.95
CA PRO A 33 8.12 13.88 3.62
C PRO A 33 8.06 12.73 2.61
N VAL A 34 7.93 13.07 1.33
CA VAL A 34 8.01 12.11 0.22
C VAL A 34 9.43 12.05 -0.35
N ASN A 35 9.75 10.95 -1.05
CA ASN A 35 11.01 10.85 -1.77
C ASN A 35 11.10 11.95 -2.85
N PRO A 36 12.28 12.57 -3.06
CA PRO A 36 12.48 13.52 -4.14
C PRO A 36 12.17 12.89 -5.51
N ASP A 37 11.21 13.47 -6.22
CA ASP A 37 10.80 13.03 -7.54
C ASP A 37 10.34 14.25 -8.37
N ALA A 38 10.76 14.31 -9.64
CA ALA A 38 10.48 15.45 -10.51
C ALA A 38 8.99 15.60 -10.85
N CYS A 39 8.27 14.48 -10.96
CA CYS A 39 6.82 14.48 -11.18
C CYS A 39 6.10 14.97 -9.91
N PHE A 40 6.59 14.61 -8.72
CA PHE A 40 6.03 15.09 -7.45
C PHE A 40 6.25 16.61 -7.30
N GLU A 41 7.45 17.11 -7.60
CA GLU A 41 7.70 18.55 -7.58
C GLU A 41 6.79 19.29 -8.57
N ALA A 42 6.68 18.79 -9.81
CA ALA A 42 5.79 19.36 -10.83
C ALA A 42 4.30 19.29 -10.44
N ALA A 43 3.91 18.28 -9.66
CA ALA A 43 2.56 18.12 -9.15
C ALA A 43 2.23 19.02 -7.96
N GLY A 44 3.24 19.66 -7.34
CA GLY A 44 3.07 20.58 -6.21
C GLY A 44 3.32 19.96 -4.84
N PHE A 45 4.00 18.82 -4.75
CA PHE A 45 4.53 18.34 -3.48
C PHE A 45 5.62 19.29 -3.00
N THR A 46 5.67 19.56 -1.71
CA THR A 46 6.58 20.58 -1.14
C THR A 46 7.45 20.06 -0.01
N ASP A 47 7.09 18.94 0.62
CA ASP A 47 7.87 18.36 1.72
C ASP A 47 8.59 17.08 1.25
N PHE A 48 9.90 17.24 1.01
CA PHE A 48 10.77 16.18 0.52
C PHE A 48 11.89 15.89 1.52
N GLY A 49 12.23 14.62 1.67
CA GLY A 49 13.17 14.20 2.70
C GLY A 49 13.41 12.70 2.68
N ALA A 50 14.37 12.27 3.49
CA ALA A 50 14.62 10.85 3.72
C ALA A 50 13.72 10.35 4.85
N ALA A 51 13.10 9.19 4.63
CA ALA A 51 12.48 8.42 5.67
C ALA A 51 13.53 8.02 6.72
N ASP A 52 13.20 8.19 7.99
CA ASP A 52 13.95 7.59 9.10
C ASP A 52 13.10 6.46 9.71
N PRO A 53 13.70 5.54 10.51
CA PRO A 53 12.96 4.38 11.02
C PRO A 53 11.74 4.74 11.88
N ALA A 54 11.72 5.92 12.52
CA ALA A 54 10.56 6.36 13.28
C ALA A 54 9.42 6.77 12.35
N TRP A 55 9.74 7.49 11.28
CA TRP A 55 8.79 7.85 10.24
C TRP A 55 8.24 6.61 9.52
N GLU A 56 9.07 5.63 9.19
CA GLU A 56 8.64 4.37 8.56
C GLU A 56 7.64 3.62 9.44
N SER A 57 7.93 3.51 10.74
CA SER A 57 7.03 2.88 11.71
C SER A 57 5.68 3.58 11.79
N GLU A 58 5.64 4.92 11.71
CA GLU A 58 4.38 5.68 11.69
C GLU A 58 3.64 5.50 10.38
N ALA A 59 4.35 5.41 9.25
CA ALA A 59 3.75 5.16 7.94
C ALA A 59 3.12 3.76 7.85
N GLU A 60 3.77 2.72 8.38
CA GLU A 60 3.19 1.38 8.49
C GLU A 60 1.93 1.39 9.36
N ALA A 61 2.00 2.03 10.54
CA ALA A 61 0.86 2.13 11.45
C ALA A 61 -0.32 2.92 10.83
N TRP A 62 -0.02 3.95 10.04
CA TRP A 62 -1.03 4.69 9.27
C TRP A 62 -1.70 3.80 8.22
N LEU A 63 -0.93 3.01 7.47
CA LEU A 63 -1.47 2.12 6.44
C LEU A 63 -2.38 1.03 7.06
N ASP A 64 -1.96 0.43 8.17
CA ASP A 64 -2.77 -0.52 8.93
C ASP A 64 -4.08 0.10 9.43
N ARG A 65 -4.01 1.35 9.93
CA ARG A 65 -5.19 2.11 10.36
C ARG A 65 -6.13 2.39 9.20
N LEU A 66 -5.61 2.82 8.05
CA LEU A 66 -6.40 3.08 6.85
C LEU A 66 -7.13 1.81 6.38
N LEU A 67 -6.42 0.68 6.36
CA LEU A 67 -6.99 -0.62 6.01
C LEU A 67 -8.14 -1.01 6.98
N ALA A 68 -7.94 -0.81 8.28
CA ALA A 68 -8.95 -1.11 9.30
C ALA A 68 -10.18 -0.19 9.22
N LEU A 69 -10.00 1.10 8.89
CA LEU A 69 -11.10 2.04 8.69
C LEU A 69 -11.96 1.65 7.49
N LEU A 70 -11.32 1.33 6.35
CA LEU A 70 -12.03 0.92 5.14
C LEU A 70 -12.70 -0.44 5.28
N ALA A 71 -12.21 -1.32 6.16
CA ALA A 71 -12.86 -2.59 6.48
C ALA A 71 -14.26 -2.43 7.11
N GLN A 72 -14.65 -1.22 7.53
CA GLN A 72 -16.00 -0.92 8.00
C GLN A 72 -17.04 -0.89 6.87
N ASP A 73 -16.61 -0.66 5.61
CA ASP A 73 -17.46 -0.80 4.42
C ASP A 73 -17.62 -2.27 3.98
N GLY A 74 -16.82 -3.18 4.54
CA GLY A 74 -16.92 -4.62 4.30
C GLY A 74 -15.57 -5.34 4.42
N PRO A 75 -15.57 -6.69 4.41
CA PRO A 75 -14.35 -7.46 4.54
C PRO A 75 -13.38 -7.14 3.40
N PRO A 76 -12.08 -6.93 3.69
CA PRO A 76 -11.09 -6.64 2.67
C PRO A 76 -10.83 -7.87 1.81
N ALA A 77 -10.72 -7.67 0.50
CA ALA A 77 -10.37 -8.70 -0.46
C ALA A 77 -9.36 -8.16 -1.48
N LEU A 78 -8.19 -8.80 -1.55
CA LEU A 78 -7.18 -8.50 -2.57
C LEU A 78 -7.79 -8.68 -3.97
N GLN A 79 -7.60 -7.69 -4.83
CA GLN A 79 -7.99 -7.69 -6.24
C GLN A 79 -6.72 -7.71 -7.10
N GLY A 80 -6.84 -8.27 -8.30
CA GLY A 80 -5.76 -8.24 -9.29
C GLY A 80 -4.88 -9.50 -9.28
N PRO A 81 -3.58 -9.38 -9.63
CA PRO A 81 -2.72 -10.52 -9.91
C PRO A 81 -2.41 -11.37 -8.67
N ALA A 82 -1.68 -12.46 -8.86
CA ALA A 82 -1.33 -13.38 -7.79
C ALA A 82 -0.68 -12.62 -6.60
N PRO A 83 -1.08 -12.93 -5.36
CA PRO A 83 -0.55 -12.26 -4.18
C PRO A 83 0.97 -12.41 -4.09
N LEU A 84 1.64 -11.40 -3.55
CA LEU A 84 3.02 -11.54 -3.12
C LEU A 84 3.09 -12.63 -2.05
N MET A 85 4.02 -13.54 -2.25
CA MET A 85 4.25 -14.65 -1.35
C MET A 85 5.39 -14.27 -0.42
N GLN A 86 5.33 -14.69 0.85
CA GLN A 86 6.54 -14.69 1.67
C GLN A 86 7.58 -15.53 0.92
N PRO A 87 8.78 -15.00 0.66
CA PRO A 87 9.87 -15.85 0.25
C PRO A 87 9.99 -16.92 1.35
N ALA A 88 9.70 -18.18 1.04
CA ALA A 88 10.16 -19.28 1.89
C ALA A 88 11.65 -19.04 2.01
N GLU A 89 12.09 -18.60 3.19
CA GLU A 89 13.33 -17.85 3.35
C GLU A 89 14.44 -18.46 2.49
N ARG A 90 15.11 -17.64 1.68
CA ARG A 90 16.28 -18.02 0.88
C ARG A 90 17.44 -18.42 1.80
N SER A 91 17.31 -19.53 2.50
CA SER A 91 18.33 -20.05 3.37
C SER A 91 19.18 -21.01 2.56
N TRP A 92 20.05 -20.46 1.73
CA TRP A 92 21.22 -21.22 1.24
C TRP A 92 21.92 -21.90 2.42
N TRP A 93 21.90 -21.29 3.62
CA TRP A 93 22.40 -21.87 4.87
C TRP A 93 21.55 -23.03 5.41
N ARG A 94 20.21 -23.08 5.24
CA ARG A 94 19.41 -24.28 5.57
C ARG A 94 19.55 -25.36 4.51
N GLN A 95 19.79 -25.02 3.24
CA GLN A 95 20.19 -25.99 2.21
C GLN A 95 21.58 -26.59 2.54
N ALA A 96 22.52 -25.76 2.98
CA ALA A 96 23.83 -26.20 3.49
C ALA A 96 23.68 -27.03 4.77
N TRP A 97 22.82 -26.63 5.70
CA TRP A 97 22.49 -27.42 6.90
C TRP A 97 21.83 -28.74 6.53
N ARG A 98 20.92 -28.80 5.55
CA ARG A 98 20.34 -30.05 5.03
C ARG A 98 21.40 -30.96 4.41
N ALA A 99 22.35 -30.41 3.65
CA ALA A 99 23.45 -31.18 3.06
C ALA A 99 24.45 -31.69 4.12
N LEU A 100 24.68 -30.94 5.20
CA LEU A 100 25.50 -31.38 6.33
C LEU A 100 24.74 -32.37 7.23
N ALA A 101 23.45 -32.14 7.43
CA ALA A 101 22.53 -32.98 8.19
C ALA A 101 22.32 -34.35 7.52
N THR A 102 22.25 -34.45 6.19
CA THR A 102 22.16 -35.75 5.49
C THR A 102 23.43 -36.59 5.60
N GLY A 103 24.58 -35.98 5.93
CA GLY A 103 25.79 -36.70 6.33
C GLY A 103 25.70 -37.30 7.74
N TRP A 104 24.97 -36.64 8.66
CA TRP A 104 24.82 -37.04 10.07
C TRP A 104 23.53 -37.83 10.38
N LEU A 105 22.48 -37.71 9.55
CA LEU A 105 21.14 -38.24 9.77
C LEU A 105 20.77 -39.36 8.78
N ARG A 106 21.66 -40.32 8.55
CA ARG A 106 21.28 -41.65 7.98
C ARG A 106 20.33 -42.47 8.87
N ARG A 107 19.75 -41.86 9.90
CA ARG A 107 18.79 -42.46 10.85
C ARG A 107 17.61 -41.54 11.23
N ALA A 108 17.35 -40.45 10.50
CA ALA A 108 16.13 -39.70 10.72
C ALA A 108 14.96 -40.34 9.94
N PRO A 109 13.78 -40.51 10.56
CA PRO A 109 12.58 -40.92 9.84
C PRO A 109 12.19 -39.85 8.81
N GLU A 110 11.63 -40.31 7.71
CA GLU A 110 11.21 -39.54 6.52
C GLU A 110 10.18 -38.42 6.83
N SER A 111 9.66 -38.38 8.06
CA SER A 111 8.68 -37.40 8.55
C SER A 111 9.24 -36.02 8.94
N VAL A 112 10.54 -35.75 8.78
CA VAL A 112 11.19 -34.48 9.18
C VAL A 112 11.47 -33.54 7.99
N LEU A 113 10.78 -33.72 6.86
CA LEU A 113 10.82 -32.79 5.74
C LEU A 113 9.46 -32.09 5.58
N VAL A 114 9.12 -31.24 6.55
CA VAL A 114 8.07 -30.24 6.34
C VAL A 114 8.67 -29.19 5.40
N ALA A 115 8.14 -29.11 4.17
CA ALA A 115 8.37 -27.95 3.33
C ALA A 115 7.81 -26.73 4.08
N ASP A 116 8.62 -25.69 4.30
CA ASP A 116 8.10 -24.46 4.89
C ASP A 116 6.92 -24.00 4.03
N PRO A 117 5.72 -23.82 4.61
CA PRO A 117 4.57 -23.40 3.84
C PRO A 117 4.88 -22.00 3.28
N VAL A 118 4.96 -21.90 1.96
CA VAL A 118 4.94 -20.60 1.27
C VAL A 118 3.60 -19.97 1.62
N SER A 119 3.61 -18.98 2.50
CA SER A 119 2.42 -18.27 2.95
C SER A 119 2.22 -17.00 2.11
N VAL A 120 0.96 -16.65 1.90
CA VAL A 120 0.61 -15.35 1.29
C VAL A 120 0.97 -14.25 2.28
N LEU A 121 1.60 -13.17 1.80
CA LEU A 121 1.88 -12.00 2.65
C LEU A 121 0.57 -11.38 3.17
N PRO A 122 0.54 -10.87 4.43
CA PRO A 122 -0.58 -10.09 4.94
C PRO A 122 -0.91 -8.90 4.02
N LEU A 123 -2.18 -8.48 3.98
CA LEU A 123 -2.64 -7.40 3.08
C LEU A 123 -1.88 -6.09 3.29
N SER A 124 -1.59 -5.72 4.54
CA SER A 124 -0.80 -4.51 4.82
C SER A 124 0.61 -4.62 4.26
N THR A 125 1.25 -5.79 4.36
CA THR A 125 2.55 -6.03 3.73
C THR A 125 2.48 -6.02 2.21
N GLN A 126 1.42 -6.58 1.60
CA GLN A 126 1.20 -6.52 0.14
C GLN A 126 1.19 -5.06 -0.35
N LEU A 127 0.41 -4.22 0.33
CA LEU A 127 0.31 -2.80 0.05
C LEU A 127 1.65 -2.09 0.29
N TRP A 128 2.27 -2.32 1.45
CA TRP A 128 3.53 -1.71 1.84
C TRP A 128 4.64 -1.95 0.82
N GLU A 129 4.83 -3.20 0.38
CA GLU A 129 5.83 -3.53 -0.64
C GLU A 129 5.54 -2.79 -1.96
N CYS A 130 4.28 -2.72 -2.39
CA CYS A 130 3.91 -1.99 -3.62
C CYS A 130 4.13 -0.47 -3.53
N LEU A 131 4.13 0.09 -2.32
CA LEU A 131 4.45 1.52 -2.08
C LEU A 131 5.96 1.80 -2.06
N HIS A 132 6.82 0.77 -2.03
CA HIS A 132 8.29 0.91 -1.99
C HIS A 132 8.99 0.45 -3.26
N TRP A 133 8.36 -0.43 -4.04
CA TRP A 133 8.98 -1.03 -5.22
C TRP A 133 8.16 -0.74 -6.48
N ASP A 134 8.75 0.03 -7.38
CA ASP A 134 8.20 0.39 -8.69
C ASP A 134 8.00 -0.82 -9.63
N GLY A 135 8.80 -1.86 -9.46
CA GLY A 135 8.74 -3.09 -10.25
C GLY A 135 7.62 -4.07 -9.86
N LEU A 136 6.85 -3.79 -8.81
CA LEU A 136 5.75 -4.66 -8.38
C LEU A 136 4.44 -4.30 -9.09
N PRO A 137 3.56 -5.30 -9.36
CA PRO A 137 2.24 -5.00 -9.88
C PRO A 137 1.43 -4.17 -8.86
N PRO A 138 0.49 -3.32 -9.32
CA PRO A 138 -0.41 -2.61 -8.41
C PRO A 138 -1.13 -3.58 -7.46
N CYS A 139 -1.19 -3.21 -6.18
CA CYS A 139 -1.95 -3.92 -5.17
C CYS A 139 -3.25 -3.18 -4.91
N GLU A 140 -4.38 -3.81 -5.23
CA GLU A 140 -5.71 -3.28 -4.97
C GLU A 140 -6.43 -4.13 -3.93
N VAL A 141 -7.07 -3.48 -2.96
CA VAL A 141 -7.92 -4.12 -1.96
C VAL A 141 -9.31 -3.52 -2.08
N ALA A 142 -10.31 -4.37 -2.35
CA ALA A 142 -11.71 -3.99 -2.35
C ALA A 142 -12.33 -4.25 -0.98
N PHE A 143 -13.29 -3.41 -0.59
CA PHE A 143 -14.02 -3.53 0.66
C PHE A 143 -15.52 -3.68 0.35
N GLY A 144 -16.07 -4.84 0.71
CA GLY A 144 -17.48 -5.15 0.44
C GLY A 144 -17.81 -5.24 -1.06
N ARG A 145 -19.03 -4.84 -1.44
CA ARG A 145 -19.54 -4.90 -2.83
C ARG A 145 -19.79 -3.52 -3.46
N ALA A 146 -19.58 -2.45 -2.70
CA ALA A 146 -19.99 -1.09 -3.01
C ALA A 146 -19.01 -0.34 -3.93
N GLY A 147 -17.80 -0.88 -4.14
CA GLY A 147 -16.76 -0.22 -4.94
C GLY A 147 -15.79 0.63 -4.12
N THR A 148 -15.87 0.60 -2.79
CA THR A 148 -14.80 1.13 -1.92
C THR A 148 -13.54 0.32 -2.15
N ARG A 149 -12.42 0.99 -2.39
CA ARG A 149 -11.11 0.34 -2.65
C ARG A 149 -9.94 1.18 -2.17
N LEU A 150 -8.85 0.49 -1.87
CA LEU A 150 -7.52 1.03 -1.60
C LEU A 150 -6.55 0.47 -2.63
N GLN A 151 -5.76 1.32 -3.28
CA GLN A 151 -4.72 0.90 -4.20
C GLN A 151 -3.36 1.47 -3.77
N ALA A 152 -2.34 0.62 -3.89
CA ALA A 152 -0.92 0.97 -3.80
C ALA A 152 -0.24 0.62 -5.13
N ARG A 153 0.59 1.52 -5.65
CA ARG A 153 1.25 1.34 -6.94
C ARG A 153 2.49 2.23 -7.10
N ASP A 154 3.33 1.84 -8.05
CA ASP A 154 4.43 2.62 -8.61
C ASP A 154 5.53 3.02 -7.60
N GLY A 155 5.69 2.30 -6.48
CA GLY A 155 6.85 2.46 -5.60
C GLY A 155 6.92 3.80 -4.86
N HIS A 156 5.80 4.49 -4.73
CA HIS A 156 5.69 5.69 -3.89
C HIS A 156 4.67 5.48 -2.78
N LEU A 157 4.93 6.05 -1.60
CA LEU A 157 4.02 6.10 -0.45
C LEU A 157 2.83 7.03 -0.72
N LEU A 158 2.00 6.65 -1.68
CA LEU A 158 0.79 7.33 -2.12
C LEU A 158 -0.34 6.30 -2.21
N ALA A 159 -1.25 6.35 -1.24
CA ALA A 159 -2.41 5.49 -1.15
C ALA A 159 -3.60 6.10 -1.89
N TRP A 160 -4.16 5.35 -2.84
CA TRP A 160 -5.33 5.77 -3.62
C TRP A 160 -6.58 5.14 -3.02
N VAL A 161 -7.48 5.95 -2.48
CA VAL A 161 -8.77 5.49 -1.96
C VAL A 161 -9.91 5.92 -2.85
N ALA A 162 -10.70 4.96 -3.36
CA ALA A 162 -12.01 5.29 -3.90
C ALA A 162 -13.07 4.97 -2.84
N LEU A 163 -13.93 5.93 -2.56
CA LEU A 163 -15.08 5.77 -1.68
C LEU A 163 -16.34 5.57 -2.52
N ALA A 164 -17.05 4.48 -2.25
CA ALA A 164 -18.34 4.22 -2.87
C ALA A 164 -19.38 5.29 -2.49
N PRO A 165 -20.41 5.53 -3.33
CA PRO A 165 -21.50 6.46 -2.99
C PRO A 165 -22.25 6.13 -1.70
N ASP A 166 -22.30 4.85 -1.34
CA ASP A 166 -22.92 4.30 -0.13
C ASP A 166 -21.89 3.93 0.95
N SER A 167 -20.65 4.43 0.84
CA SER A 167 -19.64 4.27 1.87
C SER A 167 -20.13 4.83 3.21
N THR A 168 -19.68 4.20 4.29
CA THR A 168 -19.89 4.71 5.66
C THR A 168 -19.09 5.99 5.93
N TRP A 169 -18.13 6.32 5.07
CA TRP A 169 -17.22 7.44 5.22
C TRP A 169 -17.55 8.58 4.25
N THR A 170 -17.46 9.81 4.75
CA THR A 170 -17.16 10.96 3.90
C THR A 170 -15.63 11.06 3.71
N PRO A 171 -15.15 11.71 2.64
CA PRO A 171 -13.72 11.96 2.45
C PRO A 171 -13.04 12.54 3.69
N GLU A 172 -13.58 13.61 4.24
CA GLU A 172 -13.01 14.34 5.38
C GLU A 172 -12.98 13.49 6.65
N ALA A 173 -14.06 12.73 6.89
CA ALA A 173 -14.14 11.86 8.06
C ALA A 173 -13.10 10.73 7.98
N LEU A 174 -12.91 10.14 6.80
CA LEU A 174 -11.90 9.10 6.60
C LEU A 174 -10.49 9.64 6.83
N VAL A 175 -10.13 10.75 6.17
CA VAL A 175 -8.76 11.29 6.26
C VAL A 175 -8.43 11.77 7.67
N GLN A 176 -9.41 12.35 8.38
CA GLN A 176 -9.25 12.75 9.78
C GLN A 176 -9.02 11.53 10.68
N ALA A 177 -9.78 10.45 10.48
CA ALA A 177 -9.61 9.22 11.24
C ALA A 177 -8.27 8.53 10.90
N ALA A 178 -7.86 8.55 9.63
CA ALA A 178 -6.60 7.98 9.18
C ALA A 178 -5.39 8.73 9.76
N ALA A 179 -5.44 10.07 9.81
CA ALA A 179 -4.39 10.90 10.42
C ALA A 179 -4.20 10.59 11.92
N GLY A 180 -5.30 10.36 12.64
CA GLY A 180 -5.28 10.30 14.10
C GLY A 180 -4.72 11.59 14.69
N GLU A 181 -3.56 11.51 15.34
CA GLU A 181 -2.90 12.66 15.97
C GLU A 181 -1.89 13.37 15.04
N ALA A 182 -1.59 12.80 13.87
CA ALA A 182 -0.68 13.41 12.92
C ALA A 182 -1.27 14.74 12.38
N PRO A 183 -0.43 15.76 12.12
CA PRO A 183 -0.86 16.93 11.36
C PRO A 183 -1.46 16.51 10.02
N LEU A 184 -2.61 17.11 9.68
CA LEU A 184 -3.36 16.78 8.48
C LEU A 184 -3.44 17.98 7.55
N HIS A 185 -3.04 17.79 6.29
CA HIS A 185 -2.97 18.84 5.29
C HIS A 185 -3.71 18.45 4.02
N GLN A 186 -4.77 19.17 3.67
CA GLN A 186 -5.33 19.08 2.33
C GLN A 186 -4.42 19.84 1.36
N THR A 187 -3.86 19.13 0.39
CA THR A 187 -2.89 19.68 -0.56
C THR A 187 -3.47 19.62 -1.97
N PRO A 188 -3.74 20.77 -2.61
CA PRO A 188 -4.16 20.78 -4.01
C PRO A 188 -2.98 20.38 -4.89
N LEU A 189 -3.12 19.28 -5.63
CA LEU A 189 -2.09 18.78 -6.55
C LEU A 189 -2.50 18.98 -8.01
N GLN A 190 -1.50 19.19 -8.86
CA GLN A 190 -1.65 19.15 -10.31
C GLN A 190 -1.60 17.69 -10.77
N TRP A 191 -2.72 16.97 -10.66
CA TRP A 191 -2.80 15.53 -10.96
C TRP A 191 -2.30 15.14 -12.36
N THR A 192 -2.45 16.04 -13.34
CA THR A 192 -1.93 15.83 -14.70
C THR A 192 -0.41 15.80 -14.78
N ALA A 193 0.30 16.36 -13.81
CA ALA A 193 1.76 16.29 -13.74
C ALA A 193 2.25 14.94 -13.20
N LEU A 194 1.45 14.23 -12.40
CA LEU A 194 1.78 12.89 -11.91
C LEU A 194 1.55 11.81 -12.99
N TRP A 195 0.46 11.90 -13.74
CA TRP A 195 -0.01 10.81 -14.61
C TRP A 195 -0.23 11.19 -16.07
N GLY A 196 0.17 12.41 -16.45
CA GLY A 196 -0.15 12.97 -17.77
C GLY A 196 -1.62 13.37 -17.89
N ALA A 197 -2.01 13.83 -19.08
CA ALA A 197 -3.42 14.04 -19.40
C ALA A 197 -4.14 12.69 -19.50
N ALA A 198 -5.39 12.63 -19.04
CA ALA A 198 -6.25 11.48 -19.26
C ALA A 198 -6.24 11.12 -20.77
N PRO A 199 -6.16 9.83 -21.14
CA PRO A 199 -6.34 9.46 -22.53
C PRO A 199 -7.70 10.00 -23.01
N ALA A 200 -7.70 10.70 -24.15
CA ALA A 200 -8.92 11.24 -24.72
C ALA A 200 -9.94 10.10 -24.89
N ALA A 201 -11.13 10.29 -24.31
CA ALA A 201 -12.25 9.35 -24.37
C ALA A 201 -12.74 9.10 -25.79
#